data_AF-A0A7Y6E151-F1
#
_entry.id   AF-A0A7Y6E151-F1
#
_cell.length_a   1.000
_cell.length_b   1.000
_cell.length_c   1.000
_cell.angle_alpha   90.00
_cell.angle_beta   90.00
_cell.angle_gamma   90.00
#
_symmetry.space_group_name_H-M   'P 1'
#
loop_
_entity.id
_entity.type
_entity.pdbx_description
1 polymer ?
#
loop_
_entity_poly.entity_id
_entity_poly.type
_entity_poly.pdbx_seq_one_letter_code
_entity_poly.pdbx_strand_id
1 'polypeptide(L)'
;MDDFHFLHGTWDVANRKLTRLFADRDEWEEFPGRATVRPLLGGLGNIDEITFPTHGWAGTTLRLYDLATRKWSIHWASSRTGRLDPPVVGGFDGDRGV
;
A
#
# COMPACT_ATOMS: atom_id res chain seq x y z
N MET A 1 13.64 0.87 14.92
CA MET A 1 13.12 1.59 13.75
C MET A 1 13.26 0.65 12.56
N ASP A 2 12.48 -0.43 12.59
CA ASP A 2 12.61 -1.56 11.64
C ASP A 2 11.22 -2.16 11.34
N ASP A 3 10.17 -1.37 11.60
CA ASP A 3 8.82 -1.87 11.84
C ASP A 3 8.13 -2.34 10.55
N PHE A 4 8.69 -2.00 9.38
CA PHE A 4 8.21 -2.42 8.07
C PHE A 4 9.17 -3.37 7.34
N HIS A 5 10.25 -3.82 7.97
CA HIS A 5 11.23 -4.68 7.31
C HIS A 5 10.61 -5.99 6.81
N PHE A 6 9.58 -6.47 7.50
CA PHE A 6 8.83 -7.67 7.10
C PHE A 6 8.14 -7.52 5.73
N LEU A 7 7.90 -6.30 5.24
CA LEU A 7 7.29 -6.10 3.93
C LEU A 7 8.30 -6.20 2.79
N HIS A 8 9.60 -6.04 3.06
CA HIS A 8 10.61 -6.00 2.01
C HIS A 8 10.74 -7.34 1.28
N GLY A 9 10.88 -7.27 -0.04
CA GLY A 9 11.00 -8.45 -0.90
C GLY A 9 9.88 -8.55 -1.93
N THR A 10 9.75 -9.73 -2.53
CA THR A 10 8.77 -10.02 -3.56
C THR A 10 7.74 -11.01 -3.02
N TRP A 11 6.46 -10.70 -3.27
CA TRP A 11 5.32 -11.41 -2.71
C TRP A 11 4.33 -11.76 -3.81
N ASP A 12 3.79 -12.98 -3.75
CA ASP A 12 2.56 -13.33 -4.44
C ASP A 12 1.38 -12.96 -3.53
N VAL A 13 0.46 -12.16 -4.05
CA VAL A 13 -0.63 -11.53 -3.29
C VAL A 13 -1.96 -12.06 -3.78
N ALA A 14 -2.75 -12.64 -2.87
CA ALA A 14 -4.16 -12.97 -3.13
C ALA A 14 -5.03 -11.78 -2.70
N ASN A 15 -5.60 -11.06 -3.67
CA ASN A 15 -6.46 -9.91 -3.39
C ASN A 15 -7.92 -10.33 -3.36
N ARG A 16 -8.69 -9.67 -2.50
CA ARG A 16 -10.14 -9.77 -2.44
C ARG A 16 -10.74 -8.37 -2.35
N LYS A 17 -11.66 -8.04 -3.26
CA LYS A 17 -12.28 -6.71 -3.35
C LYS A 17 -13.80 -6.84 -3.39
N LEU A 18 -14.51 -6.05 -2.57
CA LEU A 18 -15.97 -5.96 -2.66
C LEU A 18 -16.36 -5.37 -4.03
N THR A 19 -17.21 -6.08 -4.78
CA THR A 19 -17.72 -5.62 -6.07
C THR A 19 -18.69 -4.46 -5.91
N ARG A 20 -19.45 -4.46 -4.79
CA ARG A 20 -20.43 -3.45 -4.45
C ARG A 20 -20.38 -3.10 -2.97
N LEU A 21 -20.16 -1.83 -2.66
CA LEU A 21 -20.24 -1.32 -1.29
C LEU A 21 -21.70 -1.15 -0.86
N PHE A 22 -21.99 -1.44 0.41
CA PHE A 22 -23.31 -1.26 1.04
C PHE A 22 -24.46 -2.04 0.38
N ALA A 23 -24.17 -3.17 -0.26
CA ALA A 23 -25.19 -4.08 -0.76
C ALA A 23 -25.74 -4.97 0.36
N ASP A 24 -26.93 -5.52 0.18
CA ASP A 24 -27.55 -6.47 1.12
C ASP A 24 -26.76 -7.78 1.25
N ARG A 25 -25.79 -8.02 0.36
CA ARG A 25 -24.88 -9.16 0.37
C ARG A 25 -23.49 -8.74 -0.07
N ASP A 26 -22.50 -9.27 0.61
CA ASP A 26 -21.10 -9.09 0.26
C ASP A 26 -20.72 -10.00 -0.91
N GLU A 27 -20.59 -9.41 -2.09
CA GLU A 27 -20.01 -10.06 -3.25
C GLU A 27 -18.55 -9.62 -3.39
N TRP A 28 -17.66 -10.60 -3.52
CA TRP A 28 -16.23 -10.38 -3.54
C TRP A 28 -15.62 -10.91 -4.83
N GLU A 29 -14.82 -10.06 -5.46
CA GLU A 29 -13.93 -10.40 -6.55
C GLU A 29 -12.58 -10.82 -5.97
N GLU A 30 -12.05 -11.97 -6.42
CA GLU A 30 -10.72 -12.47 -6.05
C GLU A 30 -9.79 -12.43 -7.25
N PHE A 31 -8.57 -11.94 -7.06
CA PHE A 31 -7.59 -11.83 -8.13
C PHE A 31 -6.14 -11.85 -7.63
N PRO A 32 -5.22 -12.44 -8.41
CA PRO A 32 -3.80 -12.49 -8.04
C PRO A 32 -3.11 -11.14 -8.31
N GLY A 33 -2.09 -10.86 -7.53
CA GLY A 33 -1.13 -9.81 -7.78
C GLY A 33 0.28 -10.26 -7.42
N ARG A 34 1.28 -9.52 -7.93
CA ARG A 34 2.68 -9.73 -7.56
C ARG A 34 3.29 -8.39 -7.15
N ALA A 35 3.74 -8.31 -5.91
CA ALA A 35 4.27 -7.09 -5.31
C ALA A 35 5.77 -7.21 -5.06
N THR A 36 6.51 -6.14 -5.28
CA THR A 36 7.91 -6.01 -4.84
C THR A 36 8.06 -4.74 -4.03
N VAL A 37 8.56 -4.86 -2.81
CA VAL A 37 8.73 -3.77 -1.85
C VAL A 37 10.21 -3.58 -1.56
N ARG A 38 10.68 -2.33 -1.59
CA ARG A 38 12.05 -1.97 -1.25
C ARG A 38 12.11 -0.86 -0.19
N PRO A 39 13.06 -0.93 0.75
CA PRO A 39 13.30 0.15 1.69
C PRO A 39 13.79 1.42 0.97
N LEU A 40 13.53 2.56 1.60
CA LEU A 40 14.06 3.85 1.22
C LEU A 40 14.70 4.54 2.42
N LEU A 41 15.65 5.45 2.14
CA LEU A 41 16.15 6.42 3.12
C LEU A 41 16.61 5.80 4.45
N GLY A 42 17.30 4.66 4.40
CA GLY A 42 17.80 3.98 5.61
C GLY A 42 16.72 3.50 6.57
N GLY A 43 15.51 3.21 6.07
CA GLY A 43 14.38 2.70 6.87
C GLY A 43 13.31 3.73 7.20
N LEU A 44 13.46 4.99 6.76
CA LEU A 44 12.44 6.05 6.95
C LEU A 44 11.24 5.91 5.99
N GLY A 45 11.24 4.90 5.13
CA GLY A 45 10.15 4.65 4.21
C GLY A 45 10.36 3.40 3.37
N ASN A 46 9.38 3.11 2.52
CA ASN A 46 9.46 2.09 1.49
C ASN A 46 8.67 2.51 0.26
N ILE A 47 9.00 1.90 -0.86
CA ILE A 47 8.20 1.97 -2.08
C ILE A 47 7.94 0.56 -2.59
N ASP A 48 6.73 0.31 -3.04
CA ASP A 48 6.34 -0.94 -3.69
C ASP A 48 5.88 -0.74 -5.12
N GLU A 49 5.96 -1.79 -5.93
CA GLU A 49 5.18 -1.92 -7.15
C GLU A 49 4.42 -3.23 -7.08
N ILE A 50 3.11 -3.18 -7.33
CA ILE A 50 2.24 -4.33 -7.46
C ILE A 50 1.64 -4.39 -8.85
N THR A 51 1.76 -5.54 -9.50
CA THR A 51 1.12 -5.83 -10.78
C THR A 51 -0.12 -6.69 -10.56
N PHE A 52 -1.16 -6.46 -11.36
CA PHE A 52 -2.40 -7.25 -11.34
C PHE A 52 -2.58 -7.90 -12.72
N PRO A 53 -1.98 -9.08 -12.98
CA PRO A 53 -1.92 -9.67 -14.30
C PRO A 53 -3.29 -9.90 -14.95
N THR A 54 -4.29 -10.28 -14.16
CA THR A 54 -5.67 -10.52 -14.62
C THR A 54 -6.41 -9.23 -15.01
N HIS A 55 -5.94 -8.07 -14.56
CA HIS A 55 -6.55 -6.77 -14.87
C HIS A 55 -5.71 -5.90 -15.81
N GLY A 56 -4.46 -6.27 -16.08
CA GLY A 56 -3.59 -5.54 -17.01
C GLY A 56 -3.13 -4.16 -16.52
N TRP A 57 -3.16 -3.90 -15.22
CA TRP A 57 -2.64 -2.65 -14.63
C TRP A 57 -1.77 -2.93 -13.41
N ALA A 58 -1.04 -1.90 -12.99
CA ALA A 58 -0.13 -1.93 -11.85
C ALA A 58 -0.35 -0.71 -10.96
N GLY A 59 0.11 -0.80 -9.72
CA GLY A 59 0.13 0.32 -8.79
C GLY A 59 1.42 0.37 -8.00
N THR A 60 1.67 1.52 -7.40
CA THR A 60 2.82 1.74 -6.54
C THR A 60 2.37 2.48 -5.30
N THR A 61 2.91 2.07 -4.16
CA THR A 61 2.70 2.76 -2.90
C THR A 61 4.03 3.33 -2.41
N LEU A 62 4.04 4.62 -2.09
CA LEU A 62 5.15 5.27 -1.39
C LEU A 62 4.75 5.52 0.07
N ARG A 63 5.51 4.96 0.99
CA ARG A 63 5.35 5.15 2.44
C ARG A 63 6.53 5.92 2.97
N LEU A 64 6.27 7.02 3.68
CA LEU A 64 7.30 7.86 4.30
C LEU A 64 6.95 8.14 5.75
N TYR A 65 7.96 8.16 6.61
CA TYR A 65 7.86 8.57 8.00
C TYR A 65 8.57 9.92 8.21
N ASP A 66 7.81 10.89 8.73
CA ASP A 66 8.30 12.22 9.05
C ASP A 66 8.79 12.27 10.50
N LEU A 67 10.09 12.56 10.67
CA LEU A 67 10.74 12.56 11.99
C LEU A 67 10.28 13.72 12.89
N ALA A 68 9.90 14.87 12.32
CA ALA A 68 9.55 16.06 13.07
C ALA A 68 8.13 15.94 13.65
N THR A 69 7.19 15.47 12.84
CA THR A 69 5.78 15.29 13.20
C THR A 69 5.49 13.92 13.79
N ARG A 70 6.40 12.95 13.62
CA ARG A 70 6.25 11.55 14.01
C ARG A 70 5.03 10.88 13.38
N LYS A 71 4.75 11.24 12.13
CA LYS A 71 3.63 10.73 11.34
C LYS A 71 4.13 9.94 10.14
N TRP A 72 3.33 8.97 9.72
CA TRP A 72 3.52 8.28 8.45
C TRP A 72 2.57 8.85 7.40
N SER A 73 2.98 8.76 6.14
CA SER A 73 2.15 9.07 4.97
C SER A 73 2.22 7.93 3.97
N ILE A 74 1.08 7.64 3.32
CA ILE A 74 0.94 6.63 2.29
C ILE A 74 0.39 7.31 1.04
N HIS A 75 1.17 7.30 -0.03
CA HIS A 75 0.77 7.83 -1.33
C HIS A 75 0.57 6.66 -2.29
N TRP A 76 -0.44 6.74 -3.14
CA TRP A 76 -0.74 5.74 -4.14
C TRP A 76 -0.58 6.33 -5.54
N ALA A 77 -0.11 5.52 -6.49
CA ALA A 77 -0.23 5.81 -7.91
C ALA A 77 -0.60 4.54 -8.67
N SER A 78 -1.26 4.70 -9.82
CA SER A 78 -1.73 3.61 -10.66
C SER A 78 -1.28 3.81 -12.09
N SER A 79 -0.84 2.76 -12.78
CA SER A 79 -0.43 2.81 -14.19
C SER A 79 -1.55 3.26 -15.13
N ARG A 80 -2.82 3.14 -14.68
CA ARG A 80 -4.00 3.65 -15.40
C ARG A 80 -4.06 5.18 -15.52
N THR A 81 -3.45 5.90 -14.57
CA THR A 81 -3.53 7.37 -14.50
C THR A 81 -2.16 8.02 -14.51
N GLY A 82 -1.12 7.33 -14.03
CA GLY A 82 0.24 7.87 -13.89
C GLY A 82 0.35 9.00 -12.87
N ARG A 83 -0.64 9.17 -11.99
CA ARG A 83 -0.71 10.26 -11.01
C ARG A 83 -0.45 9.75 -9.60
N LEU A 84 0.29 10.52 -8.83
CA LEU A 84 0.45 10.32 -7.40
C LEU A 84 -0.73 11.00 -6.68
N ASP A 85 -1.56 10.19 -6.04
CA ASP A 85 -2.73 10.65 -5.29
C ASP A 85 -2.30 11.32 -3.97
N PRO A 86 -3.11 12.24 -3.43
CA PRO A 86 -2.87 12.82 -2.11
C PRO A 86 -2.68 11.76 -1.03
N PRO A 87 -1.79 11.99 -0.05
CA PRO A 87 -1.50 10.99 0.95
C PRO A 87 -2.67 10.77 1.92
N VAL A 88 -2.78 9.53 2.38
CA VAL A 88 -3.34 9.25 3.70
C VAL A 88 -2.22 9.45 4.72
N VAL A 89 -2.49 10.24 5.76
CA VAL A 89 -1.54 10.54 6.83
C VAL A 89 -2.08 9.98 8.14
N GLY A 90 -1.24 9.28 8.89
CA GLY A 90 -1.57 8.80 10.22
C GLY A 90 -0.34 8.79 11.14
N GLY A 91 -0.53 8.30 12.34
CA GLY A 91 0.53 8.19 13.34
C GLY A 91 0.27 7.02 14.27
N PHE A 92 0.97 7.04 15.41
CA PHE A 92 0.74 6.12 16.50
C PHE A 92 0.46 6.89 17.79
N ASP A 93 -0.52 6.43 18.53
CA ASP A 93 -0.74 6.77 19.94
C ASP A 93 -0.53 5.49 20.76
N GLY A 94 0.65 5.39 21.39
CA GLY A 94 1.11 4.13 21.98
C GLY A 94 1.33 3.05 20.92
N ASP A 95 0.63 1.93 21.06
CA ASP A 95 0.62 0.79 20.13
C ASP A 95 -0.51 0.85 19.09
N ARG A 96 -1.36 1.88 19.16
CA ARG A 96 -2.52 2.05 18.29
C ARG A 96 -2.21 3.00 17.13
N GLY A 97 -2.52 2.57 15.91
CA GLY A 97 -2.52 3.44 14.73
C GLY A 97 -3.70 4.42 14.78
N VAL A 98 -3.43 5.71 14.54
CA VAL A 98 -4.41 6.81 14.54
C VAL A 98 -4.31 7.68 13.29
#